data_AF-A0A2V7IUF0-F1
#
_entry.id   AF-A0A2V7IUF0-F1
#
_cell.length_a   1.000
_cell.length_b   1.000
_cell.length_c   1.000
_cell.angle_alpha   90.00
_cell.angle_beta   90.00
_cell.angle_gamma   90.00
#
_symmetry.space_group_name_H-M   'P 1'
#
loop_
_entity.id
_entity.type
_entity.pdbx_description
1 polymer ?
#
loop_
_entity_poly.entity_id
_entity_poly.type
_entity_poly.pdbx_seq_one_letter_code
_entity_poly.pdbx_strand_id
1 'polypeptide(L)'
;MAPVSLERFVKQLETLKQEMDTGKLKSSEYDQRLARAIRELREQKLDADRAAVSQALASALQRGAITPAVKAHIEKRLGLA
;
A
#
# COMPACT_ATOMS: atom_id res chain seq x y z
N MET A 1 -6.22 5.96 18.72
CA MET A 1 -6.01 5.39 17.37
C MET A 1 -5.17 6.39 16.58
N ALA A 2 -3.94 6.03 16.22
CA ALA A 2 -3.06 6.95 15.49
C ALA A 2 -3.51 7.07 14.03
N PRO A 3 -3.50 8.27 13.42
CA PRO A 3 -3.80 8.45 12.01
C PRO A 3 -2.87 7.57 11.18
N VAL A 4 -3.41 6.96 10.12
CA VAL A 4 -2.65 6.18 9.15
C VAL A 4 -1.86 7.19 8.31
N SER A 5 -0.69 7.61 8.80
CA SER A 5 0.25 8.40 8.01
C SER A 5 0.79 7.55 6.86
N LEU A 6 1.12 8.20 5.73
CA LEU A 6 1.69 7.54 4.54
C LEU A 6 2.88 6.62 4.87
N GLU A 7 3.74 7.03 5.81
CA GLU A 7 4.85 6.22 6.30
C GLU A 7 4.39 4.92 6.96
N ARG A 8 3.32 4.96 7.77
CA ARG A 8 2.76 3.77 8.40
C ARG A 8 2.15 2.83 7.37
N PHE A 9 1.51 3.40 6.33
CA PHE A 9 0.99 2.63 5.21
C PHE A 9 2.11 1.92 4.44
N VAL A 10 3.19 2.62 4.09
CA VAL A 10 4.37 2.00 3.45
C VAL A 10 4.96 0.90 4.32
N LYS A 11 5.08 1.11 5.63
CA LYS A 11 5.59 0.10 6.57
C LYS A 11 4.67 -1.13 6.66
N GLN A 12 3.35 -0.94 6.57
CA GLN A 12 2.39 -2.04 6.45
C GLN A 12 2.56 -2.80 5.12
N LEU A 13 2.78 -2.09 4.00
CA LEU A 13 3.04 -2.74 2.71
C LEU A 13 4.30 -3.60 2.74
N GLU A 14 5.37 -3.09 3.34
CA GLU A 14 6.62 -3.84 3.56
C GLU A 14 6.38 -5.11 4.36
N THR A 15 5.64 -5.00 5.47
CA THR A 15 5.29 -6.15 6.31
C THR A 15 4.46 -7.17 5.54
N LEU A 16 3.42 -6.71 4.83
CA LEU A 16 2.56 -7.59 4.03
C LEU A 16 3.34 -8.29 2.91
N LYS A 17 4.29 -7.58 2.26
CA LYS A 17 5.16 -8.20 1.26
C LYS A 17 6.04 -9.25 1.91
N GLN A 18 6.63 -8.97 3.06
CA GLN A 18 7.49 -9.92 3.77
C GLN A 18 6.71 -11.18 4.21
N GLU A 19 5.46 -11.02 4.67
CA GLU A 19 4.57 -12.16 4.99
C GLU A 19 4.18 -12.96 3.74
N MET A 20 3.99 -12.30 2.59
CA MET A 20 3.74 -12.97 1.31
C MET A 20 4.98 -13.72 0.80
N ASP A 21 6.15 -13.09 0.88
CA ASP A 21 7.44 -13.64 0.44
C ASP A 21 7.86 -14.86 1.28
N THR A 22 7.59 -14.80 2.59
CA THR A 22 7.75 -15.96 3.49
C THR A 22 6.68 -17.04 3.30
N GLY A 23 5.75 -16.88 2.36
CA GLY A 23 4.67 -17.83 2.08
C GLY A 23 3.63 -17.95 3.19
N LYS A 24 3.69 -17.08 4.20
CA LYS A 24 2.74 -17.05 5.33
C LYS A 24 1.40 -16.44 4.94
N LEU A 25 1.37 -15.61 3.90
CA LEU A 25 0.18 -14.90 3.46
C LEU A 25 -0.22 -15.29 2.04
N LYS A 26 -1.49 -15.68 1.86
CA LYS A 26 -2.07 -15.92 0.54
C LYS A 26 -2.30 -14.60 -0.19
N SER A 27 -2.16 -14.59 -1.51
CA SER A 27 -2.43 -13.42 -2.34
C SER A 27 -3.82 -12.81 -2.09
N SER A 28 -4.85 -13.63 -1.81
CA SER A 28 -6.20 -13.14 -1.50
C SER A 28 -6.28 -12.37 -0.18
N GLU A 29 -5.59 -12.83 0.87
CA GLU A 29 -5.55 -12.12 2.16
C GLU A 29 -4.72 -10.85 2.07
N TYR A 30 -3.63 -10.89 1.30
CA TYR A 30 -2.79 -9.73 1.02
C TYR A 30 -3.64 -8.63 0.38
N ASP A 31 -4.42 -8.99 -0.64
CA ASP A 31 -5.29 -8.08 -1.38
C ASP A 31 -6.39 -7.48 -0.48
N GLN A 32 -6.99 -8.30 0.41
CA GLN A 32 -7.99 -7.83 1.37
C GLN A 32 -7.40 -6.84 2.40
N ARG A 33 -6.23 -7.13 2.97
CA ARG A 33 -5.55 -6.23 3.92
C ARG A 33 -5.13 -4.93 3.24
N LEU A 34 -4.59 -5.05 2.03
CA LEU A 34 -4.22 -3.92 1.18
C LEU A 34 -5.43 -3.02 0.89
N ALA A 35 -6.53 -3.61 0.44
CA ALA A 35 -7.78 -2.92 0.16
C ALA A 35 -8.31 -2.17 1.39
N ARG A 36 -8.23 -2.76 2.59
CA ARG A 36 -8.61 -2.07 3.83
C ARG A 36 -7.68 -0.90 4.12
N ALA A 37 -6.37 -1.09 4.05
CA ALA A 37 -5.40 -0.03 4.31
C ALA A 37 -5.56 1.15 3.35
N ILE A 38 -5.77 0.90 2.05
CA ILE A 38 -6.07 1.92 1.04
C ILE A 38 -7.37 2.65 1.37
N ARG A 39 -8.41 1.90 1.74
CA ARG A 39 -9.72 2.46 2.05
C ARG A 39 -9.67 3.33 3.30
N GLU A 40 -8.96 2.92 4.35
CA GLU A 40 -8.72 3.74 5.54
C GLU A 40 -7.93 5.00 5.19
N LEU A 41 -6.93 4.91 4.31
CA LEU A 41 -6.15 6.06 3.85
C LEU A 41 -7.02 7.08 3.08
N ARG A 42 -7.98 6.57 2.29
CA ARG A 42 -8.98 7.38 1.57
C ARG A 42 -10.03 7.99 2.51
N GLU A 43 -10.53 7.21 3.47
CA GLU A 43 -11.58 7.63 4.41
C GLU A 43 -11.05 8.61 5.47
N GLN A 44 -9.78 8.49 5.88
CA GLN A 44 -9.16 9.42 6.82
C GLN A 44 -8.91 10.82 6.24
N LYS A 45 -9.31 11.10 4.99
CA LYS A 45 -9.06 12.39 4.31
C LYS A 45 -7.64 12.87 4.59
N LEU A 46 -6.65 11.98 4.46
CA LEU A 46 -5.32 12.53 4.25
C LEU A 46 -5.39 13.24 2.91
N ASP A 47 -5.32 14.57 2.97
CA ASP A 47 -4.73 15.48 1.99
C ASP A 47 -3.28 15.07 1.59
N ALA A 48 -2.92 13.79 1.77
CA ALA A 48 -1.79 13.19 1.09
C ALA A 48 -2.16 13.20 -0.38
N ASP A 49 -1.66 14.23 -1.02
CA ASP A 49 -1.61 14.44 -2.45
C ASP A 49 -1.57 13.07 -3.14
N ARG A 50 -2.51 12.83 -4.04
CA ARG A 50 -2.52 11.60 -4.86
C ARG A 50 -1.13 11.35 -5.47
N ALA A 51 -0.42 12.43 -5.79
CA ALA A 51 0.98 12.42 -6.18
C ALA A 51 1.92 11.89 -5.07
N ALA A 52 1.78 12.31 -3.81
CA ALA A 52 2.57 11.82 -2.69
C ALA A 52 2.37 10.31 -2.46
N VAL A 53 1.14 9.80 -2.58
CA VAL A 53 0.89 8.35 -2.51
C VAL A 53 1.56 7.62 -3.67
N SER A 54 1.39 8.11 -4.90
CA SER A 54 2.04 7.54 -6.07
C SER A 54 3.58 7.55 -5.95
N GLN A 55 4.15 8.64 -5.43
CA GLN A 55 5.59 8.81 -5.26
C GLN A 55 6.14 7.91 -4.14
N ALA A 56 5.40 7.72 -3.05
CA ALA A 56 5.76 6.78 -1.99
C ALA A 56 5.71 5.34 -2.50
N LEU A 57 4.71 4.99 -3.31
CA LEU A 57 4.62 3.68 -3.95
C LEU A 57 5.74 3.46 -4.97
N ALA A 58 6.09 4.46 -5.76
CA ALA A 58 7.23 4.41 -6.68
C ALA A 58 8.55 4.22 -5.90
N SER A 59 8.73 4.96 -4.81
CA SER A 59 9.90 4.83 -3.92
C SER A 59 9.98 3.44 -3.26
N ALA A 60 8.83 2.91 -2.81
CA ALA A 60 8.76 1.56 -2.26
C ALA A 60 9.05 0.49 -3.32
N LEU A 61 8.60 0.69 -4.56
CA LEU A 61 8.92 -0.20 -5.67
C LEU A 61 10.42 -0.17 -5.98
N GLN A 62 11.04 1.02 -6.06
CA GLN A 62 12.48 1.15 -6.29
C GLN A 62 13.33 0.53 -5.17
N ARG A 63 12.86 0.58 -3.93
CA ARG A 63 13.50 -0.06 -2.77
C ARG A 63 13.29 -1.58 -2.72
N GLY A 64 12.45 -2.14 -3.61
CA GLY A 64 12.05 -3.55 -3.58
C GLY A 64 11.06 -3.89 -2.44
N ALA A 65 10.55 -2.90 -1.73
CA ALA A 65 9.57 -3.03 -0.64
C ALA A 65 8.19 -3.48 -1.13
N ILE A 66 7.84 -3.25 -2.41
CA ILE A 66 6.64 -3.78 -3.07
C ILE A 66 6.98 -4.32 -4.46
N THR A 67 6.09 -5.15 -5.03
CA THR A 67 6.21 -5.61 -6.43
C THR A 67 5.46 -4.66 -7.38
N PRO A 68 5.79 -4.65 -8.68
CA PRO A 68 5.07 -3.81 -9.64
C PRO A 68 3.59 -4.19 -9.75
N ALA A 69 3.23 -5.47 -9.55
CA ALA A 69 1.84 -5.92 -9.49
C ALA A 69 1.06 -5.27 -8.33
N VAL A 70 1.69 -5.17 -7.15
CA VAL A 70 1.11 -4.50 -5.98
C VAL A 70 0.93 -3.01 -6.26
N LYS A 71 1.95 -2.33 -6.82
CA LYS A 71 1.87 -0.92 -7.19
C LYS A 71 0.67 -0.65 -8.10
N ALA A 72 0.55 -1.41 -9.19
CA ALA A 72 -0.53 -1.28 -10.16
C ALA A 72 -1.91 -1.55 -9.54
N HIS A 73 -2.01 -2.51 -8.62
CA HIS A 73 -3.25 -2.77 -7.89
C HIS A 73 -3.65 -1.54 -7.06
N ILE A 74 -2.71 -0.97 -6.30
CA ILE A 74 -2.96 0.20 -5.46
C ILE A 74 -3.35 1.42 -6.31
N GLU A 75 -2.63 1.67 -7.41
CA GLU A 75 -2.94 2.75 -8.36
C GLU A 75 -4.36 2.63 -8.93
N LYS A 76 -4.77 1.43 -9.33
CA LYS A 76 -6.13 1.15 -9.83
C LYS A 76 -7.20 1.36 -8.76
N ARG A 77 -6.93 0.99 -7.51
CA ARG A 77 -7.89 1.14 -6.38
C ARG A 77 -8.02 2.57 -5.89
N LEU A 78 -6.96 3.36 -6.03
CA LEU A 78 -6.94 4.80 -5.70
C LEU A 78 -7.41 5.69 -6.86
N GLY A 79 -7.53 5.15 -8.08
CA GLY A 79 -7.86 5.93 -9.28
C GLY A 79 -6.72 6.90 -9.65
N LEU A 80 -5.47 6.44 -9.51
CA LEU A 80 -4.26 7.15 -9.90
C LEU A 80 -3.83 6.87 -11.35
N ALA A 81 -4.47 5.90 -12.00
CA ALA A 81 -4.22 5.45 -13.37
C ALA A 81 -5.46 5.64 -14.24
#